data_AF-A0A1F6GPX1-F1
#
_entry.id   AF-A0A1F6GPX1-F1
#
_cell.length_a   1.000
_cell.length_b   1.000
_cell.length_c   1.000
_cell.angle_alpha   90.00
_cell.angle_beta   90.00
_cell.angle_gamma   90.00
#
_symmetry.space_group_name_H-M   'P 1'
#
loop_
_entity.id
_entity.type
_entity.pdbx_description
1 polymer ?
#
loop_
_entity_poly.entity_id
_entity_poly.type
_entity_poly.pdbx_seq_one_letter_code
_entity_poly.pdbx_strand_id
1 'polypeptide(L)' 'MFGEKVKPNPALVTYWVKLGDQWDQMGRVNEATRYYQKALEMSQKVFGPTHQTTKALNARIGGLSHL' A
#
# COMPACT_ATOMS: atom_id res chain seq x y z
N MET A 1 19.78 -0.63 10.34
CA MET A 1 18.82 -1.59 10.91
C MET A 1 17.64 -0.79 11.45
N PHE A 2 16.47 -0.83 10.82
CA PHE A 2 15.32 -0.01 11.23
C PHE A 2 14.71 -0.59 12.52
N GLY A 3 15.15 -0.05 13.65
CA GLY A 3 15.02 -0.63 14.99
C GLY A 3 13.75 -0.32 15.78
N GLU A 4 12.72 0.27 15.18
CA GLU A 4 11.39 0.30 15.81
C GLU A 4 10.39 -0.36 14.87
N LYS A 5 9.74 -1.43 15.34
CA LYS A 5 8.57 -2.00 14.66
C LYS A 5 7.55 -0.89 14.54
N VAL A 6 7.44 -0.30 13.36
CA VAL A 6 6.45 0.72 13.03
C VAL A 6 5.09 0.19 13.47
N LYS A 7 4.50 0.81 14.50
CA LYS A 7 3.20 0.39 15.02
C LYS A 7 2.16 0.58 13.91
N PRO A 8 1.32 -0.43 13.62
CA PRO A 8 0.27 -0.29 12.62
C PRO A 8 -0.61 0.92 12.93
N ASN A 9 -0.72 1.86 11.99
CA ASN A 9 -1.47 3.11 12.15
C ASN A 9 -2.17 3.47 10.84
N PRO A 10 -3.47 3.82 10.85
CA PRO A 10 -4.19 4.34 9.69
C PRO A 10 -3.44 5.41 8.88
N ALA A 11 -2.77 6.35 9.54
CA ALA A 11 -2.07 7.44 8.87
C ALA A 11 -0.92 6.95 7.99
N LEU A 12 -0.23 5.89 8.41
CA LEU A 12 0.86 5.29 7.66
C LEU A 12 0.35 4.48 6.46
N VAL A 13 -0.83 3.85 6.59
CA VAL A 13 -1.52 3.21 5.46
C VAL A 13 -1.80 4.27 4.38
N THR A 14 -2.40 5.40 4.75
CA THR A 14 -2.68 6.50 3.81
C THR A 14 -1.41 7.08 3.21
N TYR A 15 -0.34 7.25 3.98
CA TYR A 15 0.94 7.75 3.49
C TYR A 15 1.53 6.83 2.40
N TRP A 16 1.54 5.52 2.63
CA TRP A 16 2.05 4.56 1.66
C TRP A 16 1.16 4.42 0.42
N VAL A 17 -0.16 4.52 0.57
CA VAL A 17 -1.09 4.61 -0.58
C VAL A 17 -0.74 5.82 -1.45
N LYS A 18 -0.54 7.00 -0.86
CA LYS A 18 -0.22 8.22 -1.60
C LYS A 18 1.12 8.15 -2.33
N LEU A 19 2.13 7.52 -1.72
CA LEU A 19 3.38 7.27 -2.43
C LEU A 19 3.15 6.35 -3.63
N GLY A 20 2.41 5.25 -3.45
CA GLY A 20 2.05 4.36 -4.55
C GLY A 20 1.36 5.10 -5.69
N ASP A 21 0.37 5.96 -5.38
CA ASP A 21 -0.33 6.80 -6.36
C ASP A 21 0.62 7.71 -7.13
N GLN A 22 1.55 8.36 -6.42
CA GLN A 22 2.50 9.28 -7.03
C GLN A 22 3.45 8.56 -8.00
N TRP A 23 3.94 7.37 -7.65
CA TRP A 23 4.82 6.59 -8.53
C TRP A 23 4.07 5.99 -9.71
N ASP A 24 2.82 5.57 -9.51
CA ASP A 24 1.93 5.08 -10.57
C ASP A 24 1.69 6.17 -11.62
N GLN A 25 1.38 7.40 -11.17
CA GLN A 25 1.24 8.56 -12.06
C GLN A 25 2.51 8.89 -12.85
N MET A 26 3.70 8.48 -12.36
CA MET A 26 4.98 8.63 -13.06
C MET A 26 5.29 7.45 -14.00
N GLY A 27 4.39 6.47 -14.15
CA GLY A 27 4.61 5.23 -14.90
C GLY A 27 5.59 4.28 -14.23
N ARG A 28 5.95 4.52 -12.96
CA ARG A 28 6.91 3.73 -12.20
C ARG A 28 6.20 2.61 -11.43
N VAL A 29 5.76 1.62 -12.20
CA VAL A 29 4.94 0.49 -11.74
C VAL A 29 5.60 -0.31 -10.62
N ASN A 30 6.91 -0.54 -10.69
CA ASN A 30 7.65 -1.30 -9.68
C ASN A 30 7.65 -0.59 -8.32
N GLU A 31 7.94 0.72 -8.31
CA GLU A 31 7.92 1.55 -7.11
C GLU A 31 6.50 1.65 -6.56
N ALA A 32 5.50 1.90 -7.42
CA ALA A 32 4.09 1.96 -7.03
C ALA A 32 3.65 0.66 -6.32
N THR A 33 3.94 -0.48 -6.93
CA THR A 33 3.63 -1.81 -6.38
C THR A 33 4.28 -2.02 -5.01
N ARG A 34 5.55 -1.63 -4.84
CA ARG A 34 6.26 -1.76 -3.56
C ARG A 34 5.60 -0.95 -2.45
N TYR A 35 5.13 0.26 -2.74
CA TYR A 35 4.44 1.10 -1.74
C TYR A 35 3.02 0.60 -1.45
N TYR A 36 2.29 0.09 -2.44
CA TYR A 36 0.99 -0.52 -2.21
C TYR A 36 1.06 -1.82 -1.41
N GLN A 37 2.06 -2.68 -1.64
CA GLN A 37 2.27 -3.91 -0.84
C GLN A 37 2.56 -3.59 0.63
N LYS A 38 3.41 -2.59 0.85
CA LYS A 38 3.67 -1.99 2.15
C LYS A 38 2.36 -1.53 2.81
N ALA A 39 1.55 -0.74 2.11
CA ALA A 39 0.26 -0.27 2.62
C ALA A 39 -0.69 -1.44 2.92
N LEU A 40 -0.68 -2.50 2.10
CA LEU A 40 -1.52 -3.68 2.24
C LEU A 40 -1.21 -4.45 3.52
N GLU A 41 0.06 -4.73 3.78
CA GLU A 41 0.50 -5.43 4.99
C GLU A 41 0.04 -4.68 6.26
N MET A 42 0.16 -3.35 6.25
CA MET A 42 -0.26 -2.54 7.38
C MET A 42 -1.80 -2.43 7.47
N SER A 43 -2.48 -2.27 6.34
CA SER A 43 -3.95 -2.19 6.27
C SER A 43 -4.60 -3.47 6.82
N GLN A 44 -4.02 -4.64 6.55
CA GLN A 44 -4.47 -5.91 7.12
C GLN A 44 -4.36 -5.94 8.65
N LYS A 45 -3.29 -5.37 9.21
CA LYS A 45 -3.07 -5.29 10.66
C LYS A 45 -3.97 -4.26 11.36
N VAL A 46 -4.25 -3.14 10.68
CA VAL A 46 -5.03 -2.02 11.25
C VAL A 46 -6.53 -2.25 11.10
N PHE A 47 -6.99 -2.66 9.93
CA PHE A 47 -8.41 -2.70 9.57
C PHE A 47 -8.94 -4.12 9.33
N GLY A 48 -8.05 -5.09 9.13
CA GLY A 48 -8.40 -6.44 8.74
C GLY A 48 -8.45 -6.67 7.22
N PRO A 49 -8.52 -7.93 6.78
CA PRO A 49 -8.46 -8.31 5.37
C PRO A 49 -9.70 -7.93 4.56
N THR A 50 -10.86 -7.82 5.20
CA THR A 50 -12.15 -7.57 4.52
C THR A 50 -12.52 -6.09 4.41
N HIS A 51 -11.76 -5.20 5.07
CA HIS A 51 -12.00 -3.76 5.05
C HIS A 51 -11.82 -3.19 3.63
N GLN A 52 -12.63 -2.17 3.31
CA GLN A 52 -12.63 -1.52 1.99
C GLN A 52 -11.24 -1.03 1.56
N THR A 53 -10.45 -0.45 2.47
CA THR A 53 -9.09 0.03 2.19
C THR A 53 -8.15 -1.11 1.80
N THR A 54 -8.24 -2.25 2.50
CA THR A 54 -7.44 -3.44 2.20
C THR A 54 -7.82 -4.02 0.83
N LYS A 55 -9.12 -4.08 0.51
CA LYS A 55 -9.62 -4.52 -0.80
C LYS A 55 -9.16 -3.58 -1.94
N ALA A 56 -9.24 -2.28 -1.72
CA ALA A 56 -8.82 -1.28 -2.71
C ALA A 56 -7.33 -1.40 -3.05
N LEU A 57 -6.48 -1.69 -2.06
CA LEU A 57 -5.05 -1.93 -2.27
C LEU A 57 -4.78 -3.16 -3.13
N ASN A 58 -5.51 -4.27 -2.91
CA ASN A 58 -5.40 -5.45 -3.77
C ASN A 58 -5.80 -5.13 -5.22
N ALA A 59 -6.86 -4.35 -5.43
CA ALA A 59 -7.29 -3.94 -6.76
C ALA A 59 -6.21 -3.08 -7.48
N ARG A 60 -5.58 -2.14 -6.76
CA ARG A 60 -4.50 -1.29 -7.29
C ARG A 60 -3.28 -2.11 -7.71
N ILE A 61 -2.86 -3.06 -6.88
CA ILE A 61 -1.74 -3.95 -7.19
C ILE A 61 -2.07 -4.85 -8.39
N GLY A 62 -3.29 -5.39 -8.44
CA GLY A 62 -3.76 -6.19 -9.57
C GLY A 62 -3.73 -5.39 -10.88
N GLY A 63 -4.26 -4.17 -10.88
CA GLY A 63 -4.26 -3.30 -12.07
C GLY A 63 -2.87 -2.97 -12.60
N LEU A 64 -1.89 -2.79 -11.72
CA LEU A 64 -0.49 -2.55 -12.08
C LEU A 64 0.23 -3.77 -12.65
N SER A 65 -0.23 -4.98 -12.34
CA SER A 65 0.43 -6.23 -12.78
C SER A 65 0.02 -6.66 -14.18
N HIS A 66 -0.95 -5.95 -14.79
CA HIS A 66 -1.48 -6.23 -16.13
C HIS A 66 -1.03 -5.22 -17.20
N LEU A 67 -0.12 -4.28 -16.85
CA LEU A 67 0.54 -3.34 -17.76
C LEU A 67 1.95 -3.84 -18.12
#